data_AF-A0A356IYW2-F1
#
_entry.id   AF-A0A356IYW2-F1
#
_cell.length_a   1.000
_cell.length_b   1.000
_cell.length_c   1.000
_cell.angle_alpha   90.00
_cell.angle_beta   90.00
_cell.angle_gamma   90.00
#
_symmetry.space_group_name_H-M   'P 1'
#
loop_
_entity.id
_entity.type
_entity.pdbx_description
1 polymer ?
#
loop_
_entity_poly.entity_id
_entity_poly.type
_entity_poly.pdbx_seq_one_letter_code
_entity_poly.pdbx_strand_id
1 'polypeptide(L)'
;MTFVYNIPTMFRILYFFFLGSLFLLTTGCAQLTETAKKIWGSSTAALERARVDGLRKTYTCAFAECYDAVLGLARTEEEQEAKAKQEEEAKKAAEETGGAGPGQELGQPQKSIADNKFFDIFLKDPHQKHIVVIGVSGNVDTTEVGIFLEEAGPSAVKVEISSLSSTAKRRVAQAVFEALDKRFSPAS
;
A
#
# COMPACT_ATOMS: atom_id res chain seq x y z
N MET A 1 -52.00 -46.83 8.87
CA MET A 1 -51.44 -45.73 9.69
C MET A 1 -51.40 -44.47 8.84
N THR A 2 -52.42 -43.63 8.92
CA THR A 2 -52.46 -42.32 8.25
C THR A 2 -51.77 -41.30 9.14
N PHE A 3 -50.57 -40.85 8.75
CA PHE A 3 -49.88 -39.75 9.40
C PHE A 3 -50.64 -38.46 9.09
N VAL A 4 -51.40 -37.96 10.07
CA VAL A 4 -52.09 -36.66 9.96
C VAL A 4 -51.04 -35.58 10.18
N TYR A 5 -50.53 -35.01 9.09
CA TYR A 5 -49.54 -33.93 9.14
C TYR A 5 -50.24 -32.62 9.49
N ASN A 6 -49.84 -32.01 10.59
CA ASN A 6 -50.41 -30.75 11.07
C ASN A 6 -49.69 -29.58 10.38
N ILE A 7 -50.12 -29.28 9.16
CA ILE A 7 -49.60 -28.23 8.28
C ILE A 7 -49.34 -26.88 8.99
N PRO A 8 -50.22 -26.34 9.86
CA PRO A 8 -49.96 -25.05 10.51
C PRO A 8 -48.76 -25.07 11.47
N THR A 9 -48.43 -26.23 12.04
CA THR A 9 -47.29 -26.36 12.97
C THR A 9 -45.96 -26.30 12.23
N MET A 10 -45.90 -26.84 11.01
CA MET A 10 -44.68 -26.86 10.19
C MET A 10 -44.30 -25.45 9.69
N PHE A 11 -45.29 -24.64 9.28
CA PHE A 11 -45.07 -23.25 8.87
C PHE A 11 -44.57 -22.37 10.01
N ARG A 12 -45.06 -22.58 11.24
CA ARG A 12 -44.57 -21.85 12.42
C ARG A 12 -43.10 -22.15 12.71
N ILE A 13 -42.70 -23.42 12.63
CA ILE A 13 -41.31 -23.83 12.86
C ILE A 13 -40.39 -23.20 11.80
N LEU A 14 -40.75 -23.28 10.51
CA LEU A 14 -39.98 -22.65 9.44
C LEU A 14 -39.85 -21.13 9.60
N TYR A 15 -40.92 -20.45 10.03
CA TYR A 15 -40.89 -19.02 10.30
C TYR A 15 -39.90 -18.66 11.43
N PHE A 16 -39.88 -19.42 12.53
CA PHE A 16 -38.92 -19.18 13.62
C PHE A 16 -37.49 -19.45 13.19
N PHE A 17 -37.23 -20.47 12.36
CA PHE A 17 -35.90 -20.71 11.80
C PHE A 17 -35.45 -19.57 10.88
N PHE A 18 -36.34 -19.08 10.02
CA PHE A 18 -36.03 -17.98 9.12
C PHE A 18 -35.78 -16.66 9.88
N LEU A 19 -36.59 -16.38 10.90
CA LEU A 19 -36.43 -15.20 11.76
C LEU A 19 -35.11 -15.29 12.56
N GLY A 20 -34.81 -16.46 13.13
CA GLY A 20 -33.56 -16.69 13.85
C GLY A 20 -32.31 -16.55 12.97
N SER A 21 -32.36 -17.06 11.74
CA SER A 21 -31.27 -16.87 10.76
C SER A 21 -31.07 -15.39 10.39
N LEU A 22 -32.16 -14.63 10.22
CA LEU A 22 -32.09 -13.19 9.95
C LEU A 22 -31.44 -12.42 11.11
N PHE A 23 -31.73 -12.76 12.36
CA PHE A 23 -31.11 -12.16 13.55
C PHE A 23 -29.61 -12.50 13.69
N LEU A 24 -29.19 -13.70 13.27
CA LEU A 24 -27.78 -14.08 13.26
C LEU A 24 -27.00 -13.32 12.18
N LEU A 25 -27.63 -13.01 11.04
CA LEU A 25 -26.99 -12.25 9.97
C LEU A 25 -26.84 -10.76 10.30
N THR A 26 -27.72 -10.17 11.12
CA THR A 26 -27.61 -8.74 11.47
C THR A 26 -26.62 -8.44 12.60
N THR A 27 -26.15 -9.45 13.34
CA THR A 27 -25.23 -9.28 14.48
C THR A 27 -23.75 -9.52 14.14
N GLY A 28 -23.41 -9.86 12.89
CA GLY A 28 -22.11 -10.46 12.54
C GLY A 28 -21.00 -9.57 11.96
N CYS A 29 -21.23 -8.33 11.54
CA CYS A 29 -20.24 -7.61 10.70
C CYS A 29 -19.34 -6.59 11.43
N ALA A 30 -19.59 -6.25 12.69
CA ALA A 30 -18.85 -5.16 13.37
C ALA A 30 -17.44 -5.55 13.86
N GLN A 31 -17.18 -6.84 14.11
CA GLN A 31 -15.92 -7.31 14.74
C GLN A 31 -14.80 -7.62 13.74
N LEU A 32 -15.14 -7.97 12.50
CA LEU A 32 -14.14 -8.31 11.46
C LEU A 32 -13.35 -7.08 11.00
N THR A 33 -13.98 -5.90 11.00
CA THR A 33 -13.32 -4.66 10.57
C THR A 33 -12.28 -4.14 11.55
N GLU A 34 -12.39 -4.46 12.85
CA GLU A 34 -11.41 -4.00 13.85
C GLU A 34 -10.14 -4.87 13.89
N THR A 35 -10.25 -6.16 13.57
CA THR A 35 -9.11 -7.08 13.64
C THR A 35 -8.15 -6.85 12.47
N ALA A 36 -8.67 -6.54 11.28
CA ALA A 36 -7.86 -6.13 10.13
C ALA A 36 -7.08 -4.83 10.39
N LYS A 37 -7.68 -3.85 11.11
CA LYS A 37 -7.00 -2.60 11.48
C LYS A 37 -5.86 -2.81 12.48
N LYS A 38 -5.98 -3.74 13.44
CA LYS A 38 -4.91 -4.02 14.42
C LYS A 38 -3.64 -4.59 13.80
N ILE A 39 -3.78 -5.46 12.79
CA ILE A 39 -2.63 -6.06 12.11
C ILE A 39 -1.92 -4.99 11.26
N TRP A 40 -2.67 -4.13 10.58
CA TRP A 40 -2.09 -3.05 9.78
C TRP A 40 -1.51 -1.89 10.59
N GLY A 41 -2.11 -1.54 11.73
CA GLY A 41 -1.61 -0.48 12.61
C GLY A 41 -0.27 -0.81 13.29
N SER A 42 0.11 -2.09 13.36
CA SER A 42 1.40 -2.51 13.91
C SER A 42 2.57 -2.00 13.04
N SER A 43 2.41 -2.04 11.71
CA SER A 43 3.48 -1.66 10.78
C SER A 43 3.68 -0.15 10.73
N THR A 44 2.59 0.62 10.71
CA THR A 44 2.68 2.09 10.82
C THR A 44 3.28 2.51 12.16
N ALA A 45 2.94 1.83 13.27
CA ALA A 45 3.58 2.07 14.56
C ALA A 45 5.10 1.78 14.55
N ALA A 46 5.58 0.80 13.77
CA ALA A 46 7.01 0.55 13.61
C ALA A 46 7.70 1.66 12.82
N LEU A 47 7.06 2.14 11.74
CA LEU A 47 7.56 3.27 10.94
C LEU A 47 7.60 4.58 11.77
N GLU A 48 6.57 4.82 12.58
CA GLU A 48 6.50 5.94 13.52
C GLU A 48 7.60 5.86 14.59
N ARG A 49 7.90 4.68 15.13
CA ARG A 49 9.05 4.53 16.05
C ARG A 49 10.38 4.80 15.35
N ALA A 50 10.52 4.39 14.09
CA ALA A 50 11.73 4.62 13.31
C ALA A 50 11.91 6.08 12.85
N ARG A 51 10.89 6.95 13.02
CA ARG A 51 10.97 8.39 12.68
C ARG A 51 12.05 9.15 13.44
N VAL A 52 12.45 8.68 14.63
CA VAL A 52 13.56 9.29 15.39
C VAL A 52 14.85 9.38 14.57
N ASP A 53 15.05 8.45 13.63
CA ASP A 53 16.19 8.39 12.72
C ASP A 53 15.79 8.78 11.28
N GLY A 54 14.64 9.45 11.11
CA GLY A 54 14.09 9.84 9.83
C GLY A 54 14.94 10.89 9.12
N LEU A 55 15.02 10.80 7.78
CA LEU A 55 15.60 11.85 6.95
C LEU A 55 14.53 12.91 6.71
N ARG A 56 14.85 14.18 6.98
CA ARG A 56 13.87 15.26 7.01
C ARG A 56 14.34 16.47 6.23
N LYS A 57 13.42 17.11 5.51
CA LYS A 57 13.63 18.37 4.82
C LYS A 57 12.33 19.17 4.78
N THR A 58 12.41 20.47 4.97
CA THR A 58 11.25 21.36 4.97
C THR A 58 11.18 22.10 3.65
N TYR A 59 9.99 22.22 3.08
CA TYR A 59 9.73 22.89 1.80
C TYR A 59 8.70 23.99 1.96
N THR A 60 8.84 25.06 1.17
CA THR A 60 7.82 26.11 1.06
C THR A 60 6.75 25.72 0.04
N CYS A 61 5.70 25.04 0.50
CA CYS A 61 4.58 24.55 -0.32
C CYS A 61 3.31 24.44 0.53
N ALA A 62 2.13 24.41 -0.10
CA ALA A 62 0.92 23.97 0.59
C ALA A 62 0.96 22.44 0.80
N PHE A 63 0.29 21.95 1.85
CA PHE A 63 0.24 20.51 2.16
C PHE A 63 -0.22 19.69 0.96
N ALA A 64 -1.34 20.08 0.32
CA ALA A 64 -1.91 19.37 -0.82
C ALA A 64 -0.93 19.28 -2.00
N GLU A 65 -0.23 20.37 -2.32
CA GLU A 65 0.73 20.41 -3.43
C GLU A 65 1.93 19.49 -3.21
N CYS A 66 2.49 19.52 -1.99
CA CYS A 66 3.60 18.63 -1.63
C CYS A 66 3.16 17.16 -1.55
N TYR A 67 1.95 16.90 -1.05
CA TYR A 67 1.37 15.56 -1.00
C TYR A 67 1.18 14.98 -2.41
N ASP A 68 0.56 15.75 -3.31
CA ASP A 68 0.32 15.35 -4.69
C ASP A 68 1.61 15.19 -5.48
N ALA A 69 2.62 16.04 -5.22
CA ALA A 69 3.94 15.91 -5.82
C ALA A 69 4.62 14.59 -5.43
N VAL A 70 4.49 14.14 -4.17
CA VAL A 70 5.00 12.84 -3.72
C VAL A 70 4.22 11.70 -4.36
N LEU A 71 2.89 11.79 -4.44
CA LEU A 71 2.07 10.77 -5.10
C LEU A 71 2.43 10.60 -6.57
N GLY A 72 2.79 11.68 -7.25
CA GLY A 72 3.23 11.65 -8.66
C GLY A 72 4.52 10.88 -8.91
N LEU A 73 5.27 10.46 -7.87
CA LEU A 73 6.48 9.64 -8.00
C LEU A 73 6.20 8.13 -8.02
N ALA A 74 5.00 7.73 -7.59
CA ALA A 74 4.62 6.34 -7.49
C ALA A 74 4.18 5.76 -8.84
N ARG A 75 4.39 4.44 -9.00
CA ARG A 75 3.81 3.65 -10.10
C ARG A 75 2.29 3.75 -10.09
N THR A 76 1.70 3.85 -11.28
CA THR A 76 0.23 3.82 -11.42
C THR A 76 -0.27 2.39 -11.28
N GLU A 77 -1.51 2.23 -10.82
CA GLU A 77 -2.14 0.89 -10.67
C GLU A 77 -2.10 0.10 -11.99
N GLU A 78 -2.34 0.77 -13.12
CA GLU A 78 -2.23 0.16 -14.46
C GLU A 78 -0.84 -0.44 -14.75
N GLU A 79 0.24 0.22 -14.31
CA GLU A 79 1.59 -0.29 -14.49
C GLU A 79 1.92 -1.42 -13.51
N GLN A 80 1.33 -1.40 -12.32
CA GLN A 80 1.46 -2.49 -11.35
C GLN A 80 0.77 -3.74 -11.87
N GLU A 81 -0.45 -3.61 -12.40
CA GLU A 81 -1.17 -4.70 -13.04
C GLU A 81 -0.43 -5.23 -14.27
N ALA A 82 0.13 -4.35 -15.09
CA ALA A 82 0.93 -4.76 -16.25
C ALA A 82 2.18 -5.56 -15.83
N LYS A 83 2.89 -5.13 -14.78
CA LYS A 83 4.03 -5.88 -14.24
C LYS A 83 3.62 -7.23 -13.65
N ALA A 84 2.53 -7.28 -12.89
CA ALA A 84 2.03 -8.52 -12.31
C ALA A 84 1.66 -9.54 -13.38
N LYS A 85 0.98 -9.10 -14.46
CA LYS A 85 0.67 -9.94 -15.62
C LYS A 85 1.92 -10.46 -16.32
N GLN A 86 2.92 -9.59 -16.55
CA GLN A 86 4.19 -10.00 -17.15
C GLN A 86 4.94 -11.02 -16.31
N GLU A 87 4.94 -10.88 -14.97
CA GLU A 87 5.57 -11.85 -14.08
C GLU A 87 4.82 -13.18 -14.06
N GLU A 88 3.49 -13.17 -14.09
CA GLU A 88 2.66 -14.37 -14.19
C GLU A 88 2.89 -15.10 -15.52
N GLU A 89 2.94 -14.38 -16.64
CA GLU A 89 3.24 -14.92 -17.96
C GLU A 89 4.67 -15.50 -18.03
N ALA A 90 5.65 -14.81 -17.45
CA ALA A 90 7.02 -15.30 -17.38
C ALA A 90 7.15 -16.59 -16.55
N LYS A 91 6.41 -16.69 -15.44
CA LYS A 91 6.34 -17.92 -14.63
C LYS A 91 5.72 -19.07 -15.40
N LYS A 92 4.61 -18.85 -16.12
CA LYS A 92 3.98 -19.87 -16.97
C LYS A 92 4.92 -20.35 -18.08
N ALA A 93 5.62 -19.43 -18.75
CA ALA A 93 6.59 -19.78 -19.79
C ALA A 93 7.78 -20.60 -19.26
N ALA A 94 8.24 -20.31 -18.03
CA ALA A 94 9.31 -21.06 -17.37
C ALA A 94 8.88 -22.48 -16.97
N GLU A 95 7.61 -22.70 -16.63
CA GLU A 95 7.06 -24.03 -16.32
C GLU A 95 6.90 -24.89 -17.59
N GLU A 96 6.50 -24.29 -18.72
CA GLU A 96 6.31 -25.02 -19.99
C GLU A 96 7.63 -25.44 -20.68
N THR A 97 8.75 -24.79 -20.38
CA THR A 97 10.06 -25.08 -21.01
C THR A 97 10.85 -26.21 -20.36
N GLY A 98 10.27 -26.94 -19.41
CA GLY A 98 10.70 -28.31 -19.06
C GLY A 98 12.20 -28.52 -18.91
N GLY A 99 12.82 -27.86 -17.92
CA GLY A 99 14.10 -28.26 -17.33
C GLY A 99 15.27 -28.52 -18.30
N ALA A 100 15.89 -27.46 -18.80
CA ALA A 100 17.26 -27.51 -19.31
C ALA A 100 18.03 -26.23 -18.98
N GLY A 101 18.81 -26.25 -17.88
CA GLY A 101 20.09 -25.54 -17.67
C GLY A 101 20.12 -23.99 -17.70
N PRO A 102 20.76 -23.32 -16.70
CA PRO A 102 20.83 -21.87 -16.64
C PRO A 102 21.98 -21.33 -17.49
N GLY A 103 21.73 -20.26 -18.23
CA GLY A 103 22.82 -19.49 -18.83
C GLY A 103 22.37 -18.54 -19.92
N GLN A 104 21.63 -17.49 -19.57
CA GLN A 104 21.80 -16.23 -20.29
C GLN A 104 21.30 -15.03 -19.48
N GLU A 105 22.27 -14.22 -19.08
CA GLU A 105 22.15 -12.90 -18.48
C GLU A 105 21.58 -11.94 -19.55
N LEU A 106 20.25 -11.76 -19.50
CA LEU A 106 19.53 -10.86 -20.40
C LEU A 106 19.75 -9.41 -19.94
N GLY A 107 20.43 -8.66 -20.81
CA GLY A 107 20.59 -7.22 -20.68
C GLY A 107 19.24 -6.53 -20.47
N GLN A 108 19.14 -5.79 -19.38
CA GLN A 108 17.96 -5.01 -19.07
C GLN A 108 17.77 -3.91 -20.13
N PRO A 109 16.58 -3.79 -20.75
CA PRO A 109 16.30 -2.72 -21.69
C PRO A 109 16.35 -1.37 -20.97
N GLN A 110 17.18 -0.47 -21.48
CA GLN A 110 17.33 0.91 -20.99
C GLN A 110 16.01 1.66 -21.19
N LYS A 111 15.19 1.69 -20.13
CA LYS A 111 13.94 2.45 -20.05
C LYS A 111 14.29 3.94 -19.85
N SER A 112 13.73 4.78 -20.72
CA SER A 112 13.98 6.22 -20.77
C SER A 112 13.61 6.94 -19.47
N ILE A 113 14.47 7.90 -19.10
CA ILE A 113 14.55 8.65 -17.83
C ILE A 113 13.28 9.48 -17.48
N ALA A 114 12.30 9.58 -18.39
CA ALA A 114 11.06 10.34 -18.18
C ALA A 114 9.99 9.60 -17.36
N ASP A 115 10.06 8.27 -17.25
CA ASP A 115 9.09 7.43 -16.51
C ASP A 115 9.73 6.70 -15.31
N ASN A 116 10.65 7.37 -14.61
CA ASN A 116 11.31 6.79 -13.45
C ASN A 116 10.39 6.82 -12.23
N LYS A 117 9.40 5.93 -12.21
CA LYS A 117 8.55 5.71 -11.04
C LYS A 117 9.27 4.76 -10.08
N PHE A 118 9.57 5.27 -8.89
CA PHE A 118 10.59 4.70 -8.00
C PHE A 118 10.06 3.59 -7.08
N PHE A 119 8.78 3.65 -6.73
CA PHE A 119 8.15 2.79 -5.73
C PHE A 119 6.64 2.65 -5.99
N ASP A 120 6.00 1.72 -5.28
CA ASP A 120 4.57 1.47 -5.26
C ASP A 120 3.94 2.08 -4.01
N ILE A 121 2.74 2.67 -4.14
CA ILE A 121 1.97 3.10 -2.97
C ILE A 121 1.33 1.86 -2.35
N PHE A 122 1.63 1.61 -1.07
CA PHE A 122 1.00 0.57 -0.28
C PHE A 122 -0.17 1.12 0.54
N LEU A 123 0.02 2.29 1.16
CA LEU A 123 -1.00 2.97 1.94
C LEU A 123 -0.89 4.47 1.70
N LYS A 124 -2.03 5.16 1.57
CA LYS A 124 -2.10 6.62 1.55
C LYS A 124 -3.20 7.06 2.51
N ASP A 125 -2.85 7.90 3.47
CA ASP A 125 -3.81 8.50 4.39
C ASP A 125 -3.54 10.01 4.50
N PRO A 126 -4.29 10.85 3.76
CA PRO A 126 -4.11 12.30 3.81
C PRO A 126 -4.53 12.88 5.17
N HIS A 127 -5.41 12.22 5.92
CA HIS A 127 -5.82 12.68 7.25
C HIS A 127 -4.74 12.42 8.29
N GLN A 128 -4.08 11.26 8.21
CA GLN A 128 -2.90 10.94 9.03
C GLN A 128 -1.59 11.49 8.45
N LYS A 129 -1.68 12.27 7.36
CA LYS A 129 -0.59 13.00 6.72
C LYS A 129 0.64 12.13 6.39
N HIS A 130 0.42 10.89 5.97
CA HIS A 130 1.50 10.01 5.56
C HIS A 130 1.14 9.11 4.37
N ILE A 131 2.19 8.60 3.73
CA ILE A 131 2.15 7.66 2.62
C ILE A 131 3.13 6.54 2.96
N VAL A 132 2.71 5.28 2.84
CA VAL A 132 3.59 4.12 2.94
C VAL A 132 3.83 3.59 1.54
N VAL A 133 5.09 3.40 1.19
CA VAL A 133 5.53 2.90 -0.12
C VAL A 133 6.33 1.61 0.04
N ILE A 134 6.24 0.75 -0.98
CA ILE A 134 6.97 -0.52 -1.11
C ILE A 134 7.57 -0.64 -2.52
N GLY A 135 8.21 -1.76 -2.85
CA GLY A 135 8.73 -2.00 -4.21
C GLY A 135 9.85 -1.04 -4.60
N VAL A 136 10.65 -0.59 -3.63
CA VAL A 136 11.80 0.29 -3.83
C VAL A 136 12.86 -0.47 -4.63
N SER A 137 13.18 0.03 -5.83
CA SER A 137 14.14 -0.64 -6.72
C SER A 137 15.47 -0.91 -6.02
N GLY A 138 16.01 -2.13 -6.16
CA GLY A 138 17.27 -2.57 -5.54
C GLY A 138 17.19 -2.91 -4.04
N ASN A 139 15.98 -3.02 -3.51
CA ASN A 139 15.67 -3.53 -2.17
C ASN A 139 14.68 -4.70 -2.29
N VAL A 140 14.46 -5.43 -1.19
CA VAL A 140 13.41 -6.45 -1.14
C VAL A 140 12.06 -5.77 -1.38
N ASP A 141 11.26 -6.30 -2.31
CA ASP A 141 10.04 -5.65 -2.80
C ASP A 141 9.02 -5.35 -1.70
N THR A 142 9.06 -6.07 -0.58
CA THR A 142 8.16 -5.89 0.57
C THR A 142 8.64 -4.86 1.61
N THR A 143 9.77 -4.18 1.37
CA THR A 143 10.31 -3.23 2.34
C THR A 143 9.45 -1.98 2.41
N GLU A 144 8.79 -1.76 3.56
CA GLU A 144 7.98 -0.56 3.81
C GLU A 144 8.84 0.68 4.11
N VAL A 145 8.46 1.80 3.51
CA VAL A 145 9.01 3.12 3.77
C VAL A 145 7.86 4.11 4.00
N GLY A 146 7.86 4.78 5.14
CA GLY A 146 6.91 5.83 5.47
C GLY A 146 7.42 7.20 5.02
N ILE A 147 6.55 7.96 4.35
CA ILE A 147 6.73 9.35 3.97
C ILE A 147 5.71 10.16 4.76
N PHE A 148 6.18 10.95 5.72
CA PHE A 148 5.36 11.75 6.64
C PHE A 148 5.44 13.21 6.23
N LEU A 149 4.29 13.89 6.18
CA LEU A 149 4.18 15.30 5.87
C LEU A 149 3.59 16.03 7.08
N GLU A 150 4.28 17.04 7.58
CA GLU A 150 3.85 17.80 8.75
C GLU A 150 3.87 19.29 8.43
N GLU A 151 2.78 20.00 8.72
CA GLU A 151 2.72 21.44 8.52
C GLU A 151 3.61 22.13 9.57
N ALA A 152 4.70 22.74 9.11
CA ALA A 152 5.64 23.50 9.95
C ALA A 152 5.30 24.99 9.99
N GLY A 153 4.32 25.44 9.21
CA GLY A 153 3.84 26.82 9.15
C GLY A 153 2.77 27.01 8.06
N PRO A 154 2.31 28.26 7.81
CA PRO A 154 1.22 28.55 6.85
C PRO A 154 1.50 28.14 5.41
N SER A 155 2.77 28.02 5.04
CA SER A 155 3.22 27.63 3.71
C SER A 155 4.51 26.82 3.77
N ALA A 156 4.69 26.08 4.87
CA ALA A 156 5.87 25.27 5.10
C ALA A 156 5.46 23.85 5.51
N VAL A 157 5.98 22.86 4.80
CA VAL A 157 5.73 21.44 5.06
C VAL A 157 7.05 20.74 5.30
N LYS A 158 7.18 20.13 6.48
CA LYS A 158 8.28 19.24 6.83
C LYS A 158 7.97 17.86 6.28
N VAL A 159 8.80 17.40 5.35
CA VAL A 159 8.71 16.06 4.77
C VAL A 159 9.77 15.19 5.42
N GLU A 160 9.34 14.03 5.94
CA GLU A 160 10.17 13.11 6.69
C GLU A 160 10.04 11.68 6.16
N ILE A 161 11.17 10.99 6.00
CA ILE A 161 11.26 9.66 5.40
C ILE A 161 11.81 8.69 6.45
N SER A 162 11.05 7.66 6.77
CA SER A 162 11.37 6.65 7.78
C SER A 162 11.23 5.24 7.21
N SER A 163 12.14 4.34 7.61
CA SER A 163 12.07 2.91 7.31
C SER A 163 13.01 2.15 8.24
N LEU A 164 12.68 0.89 8.50
CA LEU A 164 13.58 -0.06 9.17
C LEU A 164 14.78 -0.43 8.28
N SER A 165 14.70 -0.21 6.96
CA SER A 165 15.80 -0.42 6.03
C SER A 165 16.52 0.89 5.72
N SER A 166 17.78 1.01 6.15
CA SER A 166 18.60 2.20 5.90
C SER A 166 18.82 2.48 4.40
N THR A 167 18.96 1.43 3.59
CA THR A 167 19.11 1.56 2.13
C THR A 167 17.83 2.01 1.46
N ALA A 168 16.68 1.41 1.81
CA ALA A 168 15.39 1.83 1.24
C ALA A 168 15.05 3.27 1.65
N LYS A 169 15.25 3.62 2.93
CA LYS A 169 15.10 4.99 3.45
C LYS A 169 15.90 6.00 2.63
N ARG A 170 17.20 5.75 2.40
CA ARG A 170 18.07 6.65 1.63
C ARG A 170 17.61 6.80 0.18
N ARG A 171 17.23 5.70 -0.49
CA ARG A 171 16.78 5.74 -1.89
C ARG A 171 15.48 6.51 -2.06
N VAL A 172 14.49 6.23 -1.22
CA VAL A 172 13.21 6.96 -1.25
C VAL A 172 13.43 8.43 -0.89
N ALA A 173 14.23 8.72 0.14
CA ALA A 173 14.54 10.11 0.49
C ALA A 173 15.23 10.86 -0.64
N GLN A 174 16.21 10.24 -1.31
CA GLN A 174 16.86 10.84 -2.47
C GLN A 174 15.85 11.16 -3.58
N ALA A 175 15.02 10.19 -3.97
CA ALA A 175 14.02 10.37 -5.03
C ALA A 175 12.98 11.44 -4.68
N VAL A 176 12.44 11.40 -3.46
CA VAL A 176 11.44 12.35 -2.97
C VAL A 176 12.03 13.74 -2.86
N PHE A 177 13.19 13.89 -2.21
CA PHE A 177 13.80 15.20 -2.03
C PHE A 177 14.28 15.82 -3.33
N GLU A 178 14.87 15.03 -4.24
CA GLU A 178 15.26 15.53 -5.56
C GLU A 178 14.04 16.00 -6.37
N ALA A 179 12.91 15.28 -6.30
CA ALA A 179 11.68 15.67 -6.98
C ALA A 179 11.07 16.94 -6.40
N LEU A 180 11.06 17.08 -5.07
CA LEU A 180 10.55 18.27 -4.40
C LEU A 180 11.48 19.47 -4.60
N ASP A 181 12.80 19.28 -4.58
CA ASP A 181 13.80 20.34 -4.86
C ASP A 181 13.65 20.95 -6.26
N LYS A 182 13.15 20.18 -7.22
CA LYS A 182 12.86 20.67 -8.59
C LYS A 182 11.61 21.54 -8.64
N ARG A 183 10.68 21.39 -7.69
CA ARG A 183 9.36 22.04 -7.71
C ARG A 183 9.20 23.15 -6.67
N PHE A 184 9.87 23.02 -5.53
CA PHE A 184 9.66 23.86 -4.36
C PHE A 184 11.01 24.28 -3.76
N SER A 185 11.04 25.49 -3.20
CA SER A 185 12.22 25.96 -2.47
C SER A 185 12.31 25.28 -1.10
N PRO A 186 13.53 24.89 -0.65
CA PRO A 186 13.72 24.44 0.72
C PRO A 186 13.45 25.60 1.68
N ALA A 187 12.69 25.35 2.74
CA ALA A 187 12.53 26.31 3.83
C ALA A 187 13.80 26.25 4.69
N SER A 188 14.46 27.40 4.83
CA SER A 188 15.65 27.60 5.68
C SER A 188 15.31 27.54 7.16
#